data_AF-A0A0C1FIM5-F1
#
_entry.id   AF-A0A0C1FIM5-F1
#
_cell.length_a   1.000
_cell.length_b   1.000
_cell.length_c   1.000
_cell.angle_alpha   90.00
_cell.angle_beta   90.00
_cell.angle_gamma   90.00
#
_symmetry.space_group_name_H-M   'P 1'
#
loop_
_entity.id
_entity.type
_entity.pdbx_description
1 polymer ?
#
loop_
_entity_poly.entity_id
_entity_poly.type
_entity_poly.pdbx_seq_one_letter_code
_entity_poly.pdbx_strand_id
1 'polypeptide(L)'
;MKAFKLENEPKIESGFKTPDHYFENFSAKVLQQLPKEEPKVISIFQKKKIVIMMVAAILIVALMIPILNTYSNKTKELDSATLENYLTEQSNMTQYDLISELQPEDINKMKTTVVLEDKTVEDILATNSNLEHLILE
;
A
#
# COMPACT_ATOMS: atom_id res chain seq x y z
N MET A 1 85.14 36.94 -72.98
CA MET A 1 84.27 36.35 -71.94
C MET A 1 84.21 34.84 -72.16
N LYS A 2 84.31 34.02 -71.10
CA LYS A 2 84.21 32.55 -71.22
C LYS A 2 82.73 32.16 -71.32
N ALA A 3 82.41 31.18 -72.17
CA ALA A 3 81.05 30.69 -72.34
C ALA A 3 80.57 29.96 -71.07
N PHE A 4 79.45 30.39 -70.52
CA PHE A 4 78.79 29.78 -69.37
C PHE A 4 78.07 28.51 -69.85
N LYS A 5 78.54 27.32 -69.45
CA LYS A 5 77.99 26.02 -69.86
C LYS A 5 77.16 25.43 -68.72
N LEU A 6 75.83 25.45 -68.82
CA LEU A 6 74.91 24.98 -67.76
C LEU A 6 74.83 23.44 -67.68
N GLU A 7 75.22 22.74 -68.74
CA GLU A 7 74.99 21.29 -68.88
C GLU A 7 76.00 20.39 -68.13
N ASN A 8 77.12 20.92 -67.63
CA ASN A 8 78.23 20.10 -67.11
C ASN A 8 78.58 20.33 -65.62
N GLU A 9 77.77 21.08 -64.86
CA GLU A 9 77.98 21.26 -63.42
C GLU A 9 76.89 20.54 -62.59
N PRO A 10 77.23 19.98 -61.41
CA PRO A 10 76.25 19.30 -60.57
C PRO A 10 75.18 20.31 -60.13
N LYS A 11 73.92 20.04 -60.49
CA LYS A 11 72.77 20.85 -60.06
C LYS A 11 72.76 20.95 -58.53
N ILE A 12 72.75 22.17 -58.02
CA ILE A 12 72.59 22.44 -56.59
C ILE A 12 71.19 21.92 -56.20
N GLU A 13 71.14 20.90 -55.34
CA GLU A 13 69.87 20.38 -54.85
C GLU A 13 69.22 21.41 -53.92
N SER A 14 67.91 21.65 -54.10
CA SER A 14 67.15 22.54 -53.22
C SER A 14 67.22 22.03 -51.78
N GLY A 15 67.57 22.89 -50.83
CA GLY A 15 67.57 22.59 -49.39
C GLY A 15 66.16 22.44 -48.80
N PHE A 16 65.12 22.76 -49.56
CA PHE A 16 63.72 22.60 -49.16
C PHE A 16 63.13 21.31 -49.75
N LYS A 17 63.67 20.15 -49.33
CA LYS A 17 63.07 18.85 -49.62
C LYS A 17 62.25 18.40 -48.42
N THR A 18 61.02 17.93 -48.67
CA THR A 18 60.22 17.28 -47.64
C THR A 18 60.85 15.93 -47.28
N PRO A 19 60.79 15.50 -46.01
CA PRO A 19 61.23 14.18 -45.62
C PRO A 19 60.51 13.08 -46.42
N ASP A 20 61.19 11.95 -46.59
CA ASP A 20 60.62 10.79 -47.27
C ASP A 20 59.29 10.37 -46.60
N HIS A 21 58.29 10.08 -47.43
CA HIS A 21 56.96 9.65 -46.98
C HIS A 21 56.21 10.64 -46.06
N TYR A 22 56.59 11.93 -46.05
CA TYR A 22 55.90 12.95 -45.23
C TYR A 22 54.40 13.01 -45.53
N PHE A 23 54.02 13.13 -46.80
CA PHE A 23 52.61 13.23 -47.21
C PHE A 23 51.85 11.92 -47.05
N GLU A 24 52.53 10.78 -47.23
CA GLU A 24 51.94 9.45 -47.06
C GLU A 24 51.54 9.21 -45.59
N ASN A 25 52.40 9.59 -44.65
CA ASN A 25 52.18 9.38 -43.22
C ASN A 25 51.38 10.50 -42.54
N PHE A 26 51.23 11.65 -43.20
CA PHE A 26 50.54 12.83 -42.63
C PHE A 26 49.09 12.52 -42.27
N SER A 27 48.34 11.90 -43.19
CA SER A 27 46.93 11.55 -42.98
C SER A 27 46.73 10.63 -41.78
N ALA A 28 47.57 9.59 -41.66
CA ALA A 28 47.52 8.64 -40.55
C ALA A 28 47.82 9.31 -39.20
N LYS A 29 48.80 10.23 -39.15
CA LYS A 29 49.13 11.00 -37.93
C LYS A 29 47.97 11.89 -37.49
N VAL A 30 47.32 12.58 -38.42
CA VAL A 30 46.18 13.45 -38.11
C VAL A 30 45.01 12.62 -37.55
N LEU A 31 44.67 11.49 -38.19
CA LEU A 31 43.59 10.62 -37.73
C LEU A 31 43.84 10.00 -36.35
N GLN A 32 45.10 9.71 -36.00
CA GLN A 32 45.46 9.19 -34.68
C GLN A 32 45.42 10.25 -33.57
N GLN A 33 45.62 11.52 -33.92
CA GLN A 33 45.59 12.64 -32.96
C GLN A 33 44.16 13.15 -32.68
N LEU A 34 43.17 12.73 -33.48
CA LEU A 34 41.78 13.04 -33.20
C LEU A 34 41.31 12.30 -31.94
N PRO A 35 40.61 12.99 -31.02
CA PRO A 35 40.02 12.33 -29.85
C PRO A 35 39.06 11.24 -30.32
N LYS A 36 39.27 10.01 -29.84
CA LYS A 36 38.34 8.91 -30.07
C LYS A 36 37.05 9.22 -29.35
N GLU A 37 36.01 9.60 -30.09
CA GLU A 37 34.66 9.70 -29.55
C GLU A 37 34.14 8.29 -29.27
N GLU A 38 34.35 7.81 -28.05
CA GLU A 38 33.66 6.61 -27.59
C GLU A 38 32.18 6.96 -27.43
N PRO A 39 31.26 6.18 -28.03
CA PRO A 39 29.83 6.43 -27.87
C PRO A 39 29.49 6.33 -26.39
N LYS A 40 28.79 7.34 -25.86
CA LYS A 40 28.36 7.39 -24.46
C LYS A 40 27.36 6.27 -24.18
N VAL A 41 27.86 5.08 -23.86
CA VAL A 41 27.05 3.92 -23.50
C VAL A 41 26.56 4.08 -22.06
N ILE A 42 25.27 4.39 -21.94
CA ILE A 42 24.58 4.36 -20.64
C ILE A 42 23.86 3.03 -20.48
N SER A 43 24.03 2.38 -19.33
CA SER A 43 23.33 1.13 -19.03
C SER A 43 21.81 1.38 -18.93
N ILE A 44 21.04 0.80 -19.86
CA ILE A 44 19.57 0.89 -19.90
C ILE A 44 18.95 0.30 -18.61
N PHE A 45 19.59 -0.74 -18.06
CA PHE A 45 19.12 -1.40 -16.84
C PHE A 45 19.21 -0.50 -15.60
N GLN A 46 20.23 0.35 -15.50
CA GLN A 46 20.37 1.27 -14.35
C GLN A 46 19.22 2.27 -14.28
N LYS A 47 18.76 2.79 -15.43
CA LYS A 47 17.62 3.73 -15.48
C LYS A 47 16.27 3.05 -15.21
N LYS A 48 16.10 1.81 -15.66
CA LYS A 48 14.86 1.04 -15.45
C LYS A 48 14.70 0.53 -14.01
N LYS A 49 15.78 0.35 -13.25
CA LYS A 49 15.71 -0.06 -11.83
C LYS A 49 14.82 0.85 -10.99
N ILE A 50 14.88 2.17 -11.21
CA ILE A 50 14.05 3.14 -10.48
C ILE A 50 12.56 2.95 -10.79
N VAL A 51 12.23 2.78 -12.08
CA VAL A 51 10.83 2.55 -12.50
C VAL A 51 10.31 1.22 -11.97
N ILE A 52 11.13 0.16 -12.04
CA ILE A 52 10.79 -1.17 -11.50
C ILE A 52 10.57 -1.10 -9.98
N MET A 53 11.41 -0.34 -9.26
CA MET A 53 11.27 -0.12 -7.82
C MET A 53 9.98 0.66 -7.47
N MET A 54 9.61 1.68 -8.27
CA MET A 54 8.34 2.39 -8.09
C MET A 54 7.14 1.47 -8.28
N VAL A 55 7.14 0.66 -9.34
CA VAL A 55 6.07 -0.32 -9.60
C VAL A 55 5.97 -1.33 -8.45
N ALA A 56 7.11 -1.84 -7.97
CA ALA A 56 7.14 -2.77 -6.83
C ALA A 56 6.59 -2.14 -5.54
N ALA A 57 6.95 -0.89 -5.24
CA ALA A 57 6.46 -0.18 -4.06
C ALA A 57 4.93 0.01 -4.11
N ILE A 58 4.37 0.39 -5.27
CA ILE A 58 2.92 0.53 -5.46
C ILE A 58 2.21 -0.82 -5.26
N LEU A 59 2.80 -1.92 -5.75
CA LEU A 59 2.24 -3.26 -5.61
C LEU A 59 2.20 -3.70 -4.13
N ILE A 60 3.27 -3.44 -3.37
CA ILE A 60 3.34 -3.72 -1.93
C ILE A 60 2.27 -2.93 -1.18
N VAL A 61 2.14 -1.64 -1.47
CA VAL A 61 1.11 -0.79 -0.85
C VAL A 61 -0.30 -1.31 -1.18
N ALA A 62 -0.56 -1.68 -2.44
CA ALA A 62 -1.83 -2.22 -2.88
C ALA A 62 -2.18 -3.55 -2.18
N LEU A 63 -1.20 -4.44 -2.00
CA LEU A 63 -1.38 -5.68 -1.24
C LEU A 63 -1.61 -5.46 0.26
N MET A 64 -1.18 -4.32 0.81
CA MET A 64 -1.37 -3.99 2.22
C MET A 64 -2.76 -3.38 2.52
N ILE A 65 -3.50 -2.91 1.50
CA ILE A 65 -4.85 -2.33 1.65
C ILE A 65 -5.84 -3.26 2.37
N PRO A 66 -6.03 -4.55 2.02
CA PRO A 66 -6.98 -5.42 2.71
C PRO A 66 -6.64 -5.61 4.19
N ILE A 67 -5.35 -5.60 4.54
CA ILE A 67 -4.88 -5.74 5.93
C ILE A 67 -5.32 -4.51 6.75
N LEU A 68 -5.19 -3.30 6.20
CA LEU A 68 -5.66 -2.09 6.88
C LEU A 68 -7.18 -2.07 7.04
N ASN A 69 -7.92 -2.57 6.04
CA ASN A 69 -9.38 -2.61 6.07
C ASN A 69 -9.93 -3.62 7.11
N THR A 70 -9.23 -4.72 7.39
CA THR A 70 -9.65 -5.68 8.42
C THR A 70 -9.40 -5.16 9.84
N TYR A 71 -8.37 -4.35 10.07
CA TYR A 71 -8.13 -3.71 11.38
C TYR A 71 -9.17 -2.63 11.71
N SER A 72 -9.70 -1.91 10.71
CA SER A 72 -10.67 -0.84 10.92
C SER A 72 -12.10 -1.33 11.18
N ASN A 73 -12.40 -2.61 10.94
CA ASN A 73 -13.73 -3.21 11.10
C ASN A 73 -13.93 -3.93 12.45
N LYS A 74 -13.13 -3.61 13.47
CA LYS A 74 -13.43 -4.13 14.81
C LYS A 74 -14.66 -3.40 15.36
N THR A 75 -15.64 -4.21 15.75
CA THR A 75 -16.98 -3.89 16.28
C THR A 75 -18.00 -3.41 15.25
N LYS A 76 -18.50 -4.35 14.43
CA LYS A 76 -19.93 -4.32 14.13
C LYS A 76 -20.64 -4.52 15.45
N GLU A 77 -21.14 -3.44 16.05
CA GLU A 77 -22.11 -3.55 17.12
C GLU A 77 -23.26 -4.44 16.62
N LEU A 78 -23.66 -5.41 17.43
CA LEU A 78 -24.75 -6.30 17.08
C LEU A 78 -26.02 -5.46 16.95
N ASP A 79 -26.65 -5.53 15.79
CA ASP A 79 -27.90 -4.83 15.55
C ASP A 79 -28.99 -5.38 16.47
N SER A 80 -29.84 -4.49 16.99
CA SER A 80 -30.90 -4.84 17.95
C SER A 80 -31.85 -5.90 17.36
N ALA A 81 -32.17 -5.80 16.07
CA ALA A 81 -33.04 -6.78 15.41
C ALA A 81 -32.39 -8.17 15.30
N THR A 82 -31.06 -8.23 15.21
CA THR A 82 -30.33 -9.50 15.18
C THR A 82 -30.31 -10.14 16.57
N LEU A 83 -30.11 -9.35 17.63
CA LEU A 83 -30.18 -9.83 19.01
C LEU A 83 -31.59 -10.30 19.37
N GLU A 84 -32.62 -9.55 18.98
CA GLU A 84 -34.03 -9.92 19.22
C GLU A 84 -34.39 -11.25 18.57
N ASN A 85 -34.04 -11.44 17.30
CA ASN A 85 -34.25 -12.72 16.62
C ASN A 85 -33.51 -13.86 17.31
N TYR A 86 -32.24 -13.65 17.70
CA TYR A 86 -31.46 -14.66 18.40
C TYR A 86 -32.09 -15.08 19.72
N LEU A 87 -32.52 -14.12 20.55
CA LEU A 87 -33.16 -14.39 21.83
C LEU A 87 -34.53 -15.06 21.66
N THR A 88 -35.26 -14.75 20.59
CA THR A 88 -36.59 -15.32 20.29
C THR A 88 -36.50 -16.74 19.73
N GLU A 89 -35.51 -17.03 18.90
CA GLU A 89 -35.31 -18.35 18.29
C GLU A 89 -34.67 -19.36 19.26
N GLN A 90 -34.07 -18.88 20.35
CA GLN A 90 -33.39 -19.70 21.34
C GLN A 90 -34.40 -20.40 22.27
N SER A 91 -34.66 -21.69 22.05
CA SER A 91 -35.69 -22.47 22.76
C SER A 91 -35.28 -23.03 24.13
N ASN A 92 -34.02 -22.89 24.53
CA ASN A 92 -33.48 -23.45 25.79
C ASN A 92 -33.40 -22.42 26.93
N MET A 93 -33.88 -21.20 26.71
CA MET A 93 -33.83 -20.11 27.69
C MET A 93 -35.26 -19.74 28.09
N THR A 94 -35.52 -19.67 29.39
CA THR A 94 -36.82 -19.27 29.91
C THR A 94 -36.83 -17.76 30.19
N GLN A 95 -38.04 -17.21 30.35
CA GLN A 95 -38.20 -15.81 30.77
C GLN A 95 -37.54 -15.53 32.13
N TYR A 96 -37.50 -16.52 33.04
CA TYR A 96 -36.87 -16.37 34.35
C TYR A 96 -35.35 -16.28 34.28
N ASP A 97 -34.73 -16.98 33.32
CA ASP A 97 -33.28 -16.91 33.07
C ASP A 97 -32.87 -15.53 32.55
N LEU A 98 -33.75 -14.87 31.78
CA LEU A 98 -33.52 -13.50 31.31
C LEU A 98 -33.66 -12.48 32.44
N ILE A 99 -34.65 -12.67 33.31
CA ILE A 99 -34.93 -11.75 34.43
C ILE A 99 -33.82 -11.82 35.48
N SER A 100 -33.25 -13.00 35.74
CA SER A 100 -32.19 -13.19 36.73
C SER A 100 -30.86 -12.53 36.35
N GLU A 101 -30.62 -12.33 35.06
CA GLU A 101 -29.42 -11.66 34.53
C GLU A 101 -29.57 -10.12 34.53
N LEU A 102 -30.77 -9.58 34.78
CA LEU A 102 -30.99 -8.13 34.83
C LEU A 102 -30.45 -7.52 36.12
N GLN A 103 -29.70 -6.42 36.00
CA GLN A 103 -29.23 -5.67 37.15
C GLN A 103 -30.37 -4.86 37.80
N PRO A 104 -30.38 -4.67 39.13
CA PRO A 104 -31.38 -3.87 39.82
C PRO A 104 -31.54 -2.46 39.24
N GLU A 105 -30.45 -1.85 38.78
CA GLU A 105 -30.44 -0.54 38.14
C GLU A 105 -31.26 -0.50 36.85
N ASP A 106 -31.24 -1.56 36.06
CA ASP A 106 -31.97 -1.65 34.80
C ASP A 106 -33.45 -1.95 35.02
N ILE A 107 -33.77 -2.78 36.02
CA ILE A 107 -35.16 -2.99 36.47
C ILE A 107 -35.80 -1.67 36.91
N ASN A 108 -35.04 -0.84 37.65
CA ASN A 108 -35.52 0.48 38.07
C ASN A 108 -35.79 1.43 36.90
N LYS A 109 -35.04 1.32 35.79
CA LYS A 109 -35.29 2.09 34.56
C LYS A 109 -36.52 1.61 33.80
N MET A 110 -36.86 0.32 33.89
CA MET A 110 -38.06 -0.26 33.30
C MET A 110 -39.33 0.00 34.12
N LYS A 111 -39.19 0.48 35.36
CA LYS A 111 -40.33 0.78 36.23
C LYS A 111 -41.22 1.85 35.61
N THR A 112 -42.34 1.42 35.04
CA THR A 112 -43.40 2.31 34.58
C THR A 112 -44.14 2.90 35.79
N THR A 113 -44.47 4.19 35.75
CA THR A 113 -45.37 4.84 36.71
C THR A 113 -46.81 4.43 36.44
N VAL A 114 -47.13 3.15 36.64
CA VAL A 114 -48.50 2.69 36.69
C VAL A 114 -48.97 2.84 38.13
N VAL A 115 -49.96 3.72 38.34
CA VAL A 115 -50.70 3.79 39.60
C VAL A 115 -51.61 2.56 39.63
N LEU A 116 -51.16 1.51 40.30
CA LEU A 116 -51.96 0.32 40.54
C LEU A 116 -52.90 0.60 41.71
N GLU A 117 -54.20 0.40 41.50
CA GLU A 117 -55.19 0.49 42.56
C GLU A 117 -55.11 -0.76 43.44
N ASP A 118 -55.02 -0.61 44.76
CA ASP A 118 -54.78 -1.73 45.69
C ASP A 118 -55.79 -2.88 45.50
N LYS A 119 -57.05 -2.55 45.19
CA LYS A 119 -58.11 -3.53 44.94
C LYS A 119 -57.85 -4.40 43.70
N THR A 120 -57.22 -3.86 42.66
CA THR A 120 -56.91 -4.63 41.45
C THR A 120 -55.70 -5.54 41.66
N VAL A 121 -54.74 -5.10 42.47
CA VAL A 121 -53.60 -5.93 42.88
C VAL A 121 -54.07 -7.10 43.74
N GLU A 122 -54.95 -6.85 44.71
CA GLU A 122 -55.51 -7.90 45.58
C GLU A 122 -56.26 -8.96 44.77
N ASP A 123 -57.09 -8.55 43.81
CA ASP A 123 -57.85 -9.46 42.95
C ASP A 123 -56.96 -10.32 42.04
N ILE A 124 -55.92 -9.70 41.44
CA ILE A 124 -54.95 -10.42 40.59
C ILE A 124 -54.15 -11.42 41.41
N LEU A 125 -53.71 -11.05 42.62
CA LEU A 125 -52.94 -11.95 43.49
C LEU A 125 -53.83 -13.09 44.04
N ALA A 126 -55.05 -12.78 44.49
CA ALA A 126 -55.98 -13.78 45.03
C ALA A 126 -56.44 -14.80 43.97
N THR A 127 -56.54 -14.37 42.70
CA THR A 127 -56.96 -15.23 41.58
C THR A 127 -55.77 -16.03 40.99
N ASN A 128 -54.53 -15.67 41.32
CA ASN A 128 -53.36 -16.34 40.78
C ASN A 128 -53.10 -17.68 41.49
N SER A 129 -53.47 -18.78 40.82
CA SER A 129 -53.29 -20.15 41.32
C SER A 129 -51.83 -20.55 41.58
N ASN A 130 -50.84 -19.81 41.05
CA ASN A 130 -49.42 -20.08 41.25
C ASN A 130 -48.81 -19.23 42.38
N LEU A 131 -49.58 -18.32 43.01
CA LEU A 131 -49.06 -17.44 44.05
C LEU A 131 -48.48 -18.21 45.23
N GLU A 132 -49.15 -19.29 45.66
CA GLU A 132 -48.68 -20.13 46.76
C GLU A 132 -47.33 -20.80 46.41
N HIS A 133 -47.14 -21.19 45.14
CA HIS A 133 -45.88 -21.75 44.67
C HIS A 133 -44.75 -20.72 44.66
N LEU A 134 -45.04 -19.47 44.27
CA LEU A 134 -44.06 -18.38 44.20
C LEU A 134 -43.59 -17.87 45.58
N ILE A 135 -44.38 -18.10 46.64
CA ILE A 135 -44.01 -17.72 48.01
C ILE A 135 -43.16 -18.82 48.69
N LEU A 136 -43.28 -20.06 48.22
CA LEU A 136 -42.59 -21.23 48.79
C LEU A 136 -41.21 -21.49 48.19
N GLU A 137 -40.87 -20.83 47.09
CA GLU A 137 -39.55 -20.84 46.44
C GLU A 137 -38.67 -19.69 46.92
#